data_AF-A0A3E0TSH8-F1
#
_entry.id   AF-A0A3E0TSH8-F1
#
_cell.length_a   1.000
_cell.length_b   1.000
_cell.length_c   1.000
_cell.angle_alpha   90.00
_cell.angle_beta   90.00
_cell.angle_gamma   90.00
#
_symmetry.space_group_name_H-M   'P 1'
#
loop_
_entity.id
_entity.type
_entity.pdbx_description
1 polymer ?
#
loop_
_entity_poly.entity_id
_entity_poly.type
_entity_poly.pdbx_seq_one_letter_code
_entity_poly.pdbx_strand_id
1 'polypeptide(L)'
;MDKPQDVGTDSKIQRVKDVIDFNHELAGGENGRIKRFSVDSPTFINAEEQEKRKSKERQFTDMLSYMLAHDAQYRQLYFDTESKLEEAESQVDEALLNISQELDDIKLQLENADELGLSEEERIELRRRKEELERQRQEIEEYQRNVIEHIRYRMNDKDNPPTKEELQQWQHMISDKMPESLNTYNTDIDAAIPSVSEQVHGKTELSSVKLCDEFCAAKNESQPIVYKPKDEPDFTPLSGL
;
A
#
# COMPACT_ATOMS: atom_id res chain seq x y z
N MET A 1 4.29 25.62 61.66
CA MET A 1 3.71 24.25 61.74
C MET A 1 3.30 23.87 60.34
N ASP A 2 4.17 23.15 59.65
CA ASP A 2 3.93 22.68 58.28
C ASP A 2 3.12 21.39 58.30
N LYS A 3 2.04 21.36 57.51
CA LYS A 3 1.25 20.16 57.32
C LYS A 3 1.98 19.24 56.33
N PRO A 4 2.14 17.95 56.63
CA PRO A 4 2.71 17.01 55.68
C PRO A 4 1.79 16.89 54.45
N GLN A 5 2.35 17.07 53.26
CA GLN A 5 1.67 16.75 52.02
C GLN A 5 1.52 15.24 51.92
N ASP A 6 0.27 14.78 51.87
CA ASP A 6 -0.11 13.39 51.70
C ASP A 6 0.14 12.99 50.23
N VAL A 7 1.28 12.37 49.96
CA VAL A 7 1.65 11.83 48.64
C VAL A 7 1.33 10.34 48.65
N GLY A 8 0.04 9.98 48.61
CA GLY A 8 -0.39 8.63 48.92
C GLY A 8 -1.53 8.08 48.07
N THR A 9 -1.26 7.00 47.33
CA THR A 9 -2.18 5.95 46.83
C THR A 9 -2.93 6.10 45.50
N ASP A 10 -3.08 7.29 44.92
CA ASP A 10 -3.82 7.42 43.65
C ASP A 10 -3.13 6.75 42.45
N SER A 11 -1.83 6.43 42.50
CA SER A 11 -1.11 5.96 41.31
C SER A 11 -1.46 4.55 40.84
N LYS A 12 -1.86 3.63 41.74
CA LYS A 12 -2.15 2.23 41.34
C LYS A 12 -3.54 2.08 40.75
N ILE A 13 -4.55 2.70 41.37
CA ILE A 13 -5.93 2.69 40.86
C ILE A 13 -5.98 3.46 39.55
N GLN A 14 -5.25 4.56 39.44
CA GLN A 14 -5.14 5.31 38.20
C GLN A 14 -4.51 4.47 37.09
N ARG A 15 -3.41 3.76 37.34
CA ARG A 15 -2.80 2.86 36.35
C ARG A 15 -3.72 1.75 35.88
N VAL A 16 -4.51 1.14 36.77
CA VAL A 16 -5.45 0.09 36.36
C VAL A 16 -6.54 0.66 35.47
N LYS A 17 -7.07 1.84 35.81
CA LYS A 17 -8.01 2.56 34.94
C LYS A 17 -7.35 2.94 33.61
N ASP A 18 -6.09 3.40 33.62
CA ASP A 18 -5.34 3.73 32.41
C ASP A 18 -5.20 2.52 31.48
N VAL A 19 -4.92 1.32 32.01
CA VAL A 19 -4.80 0.09 31.22
C VAL A 19 -6.16 -0.34 30.65
N ILE A 20 -7.24 -0.24 31.44
CA ILE A 20 -8.59 -0.57 30.97
C ILE A 20 -9.01 0.39 29.86
N ASP A 21 -8.82 1.69 30.07
CA ASP A 21 -9.14 2.73 29.08
C ASP A 21 -8.29 2.54 27.81
N PHE A 22 -6.99 2.26 27.94
CA PHE A 22 -6.10 2.00 26.81
C PHE A 22 -6.53 0.77 25.99
N ASN A 23 -6.90 -0.33 26.66
CA ASN A 23 -7.40 -1.52 25.96
C ASN A 23 -8.75 -1.26 25.29
N HIS A 24 -9.59 -0.41 25.88
CA HIS A 24 -10.86 0.01 25.28
C HIS A 24 -10.63 0.86 24.02
N GLU A 25 -9.61 1.73 24.04
CA GLU A 25 -9.18 2.52 22.88
C GLU A 25 -8.56 1.67 21.78
N LEU A 26 -7.74 0.67 22.12
CA LEU A 26 -7.25 -0.33 21.16
C LEU A 26 -8.38 -1.13 20.48
N ALA A 27 -9.50 -1.32 21.17
CA ALA A 27 -10.69 -1.96 20.63
C ALA A 27 -11.58 -1.02 19.79
N GLY A 28 -11.16 0.23 19.56
CA GLY A 28 -11.88 1.22 18.74
C GLY A 28 -12.86 2.11 19.50
N GLY A 29 -12.91 2.05 20.83
CA GLY A 29 -13.71 2.97 21.66
C GLY A 29 -12.97 4.29 21.92
N GLU A 30 -13.43 5.41 21.35
CA GLU A 30 -12.78 6.72 21.55
C GLU A 30 -13.05 7.32 22.95
N ASN A 31 -12.31 6.90 23.99
CA ASN A 31 -12.39 7.50 25.33
C ASN A 31 -11.41 8.68 25.57
N GLY A 32 -10.61 9.04 24.55
CA GLY A 32 -9.89 10.31 24.50
C GLY A 32 -8.69 10.46 25.44
N ARG A 33 -8.12 9.36 25.94
CA ARG A 33 -7.00 9.37 26.88
C ARG A 33 -5.63 9.17 26.23
N ILE A 34 -5.50 8.33 25.18
CA ILE A 34 -4.30 8.35 24.29
C ILE A 34 -4.08 9.75 23.72
N LYS A 35 -5.17 10.50 23.44
CA LYS A 35 -5.12 11.91 22.99
C LYS A 35 -4.40 12.85 23.98
N ARG A 36 -4.22 12.49 25.25
CA ARG A 36 -3.49 13.30 26.25
C ARG A 36 -1.98 13.03 26.29
N PHE A 37 -1.54 11.89 25.77
CA PHE A 37 -0.13 11.50 25.76
C PHE A 37 0.56 11.84 24.43
N SER A 38 -0.20 12.12 23.36
CA SER A 38 0.33 12.75 22.15
C SER A 38 0.52 14.26 22.37
N VAL A 39 1.59 14.63 23.08
CA VAL A 39 1.96 16.03 23.37
C VAL A 39 2.31 16.81 22.08
N ASP A 40 2.61 16.12 20.98
CA ASP A 40 3.06 16.70 19.70
C ASP A 40 2.09 16.48 18.52
N SER A 41 0.80 16.21 18.74
CA SER A 41 -0.17 16.17 17.62
C SER A 41 -0.87 17.53 17.47
N PRO A 42 -0.47 18.39 16.51
CA PRO A 42 -1.06 19.71 16.34
C PRO A 42 -2.40 19.61 15.60
N THR A 43 -3.42 18.99 16.19
CA THR A 43 -4.80 19.16 15.69
C THR A 43 -5.83 18.65 16.70
N PHE A 44 -6.27 19.52 17.61
CA PHE A 44 -7.59 19.41 18.23
C PHE A 44 -8.64 19.75 17.16
N ILE A 45 -8.85 18.85 16.20
CA ILE A 45 -9.98 18.99 15.28
C ILE A 45 -11.24 18.82 16.13
N ASN A 46 -12.08 19.84 16.15
CA ASN A 46 -13.35 19.84 16.87
C ASN A 46 -14.14 18.59 16.43
N ALA A 47 -14.77 17.86 17.37
CA ALA A 47 -15.55 16.65 17.05
C ALA A 47 -16.61 16.94 15.97
N GLU A 48 -17.15 18.15 15.96
CA GLU A 48 -18.06 18.64 14.91
C GLU A 48 -17.40 18.69 13.52
N GLU A 49 -16.14 19.12 13.42
CA GLU A 49 -15.39 19.16 12.16
C GLU A 49 -15.03 17.74 11.69
N GLN A 50 -14.70 16.84 12.61
CA GLN A 50 -14.45 15.44 12.27
C GLN A 50 -15.72 14.77 11.71
N GLU A 51 -16.89 15.03 12.31
CA GLU A 51 -18.17 14.49 11.82
C GLU A 51 -18.55 15.10 10.46
N LYS A 52 -18.29 16.41 10.26
CA LYS A 52 -18.45 17.05 8.94
C LYS A 52 -17.55 16.41 7.88
N ARG A 53 -16.28 16.12 8.20
CA ARG A 53 -15.35 15.43 7.30
C ARG A 53 -15.83 14.02 6.96
N LYS A 54 -16.29 13.25 7.96
CA LYS A 54 -16.86 11.90 7.75
C LYS A 54 -18.15 11.95 6.91
N SER A 55 -19.02 12.93 7.13
CA SER A 55 -20.25 13.11 6.35
C SER A 55 -19.95 13.40 4.87
N LYS A 56 -19.01 14.31 4.59
CA LYS A 56 -18.53 14.59 3.23
C LYS A 56 -17.93 13.36 2.55
N GLU A 57 -17.17 12.56 3.30
CA GLU A 57 -16.60 11.31 2.80
C GLU A 57 -17.67 10.31 2.39
N ARG A 58 -18.72 10.13 3.21
CA ARG A 58 -19.86 9.28 2.83
C ARG A 58 -20.55 9.78 1.57
N GLN A 59 -20.80 11.09 1.48
CA GLN A 59 -21.40 11.69 0.28
C GLN A 59 -20.56 11.45 -0.97
N PHE A 60 -19.23 11.58 -0.85
CA PHE A 60 -18.30 11.29 -1.94
C PHE A 60 -18.37 9.82 -2.35
N THR A 61 -18.27 8.89 -1.38
CA THR A 61 -18.34 7.46 -1.67
C THR A 61 -19.67 7.07 -2.30
N ASP A 62 -20.78 7.60 -1.81
CA ASP A 62 -22.12 7.35 -2.37
C ASP A 62 -22.23 7.88 -3.81
N MET A 63 -21.73 9.09 -4.07
CA MET A 63 -21.73 9.70 -5.40
C MET A 63 -20.82 8.95 -6.37
N LEU A 64 -19.58 8.61 -5.96
CA LEU A 64 -18.65 7.84 -6.78
C LEU A 64 -19.22 6.46 -7.08
N SER A 65 -19.77 5.77 -6.07
CA SER A 65 -20.46 4.49 -6.25
C SER A 65 -21.63 4.60 -7.23
N TYR A 66 -22.39 5.69 -7.17
CA TYR A 66 -23.47 5.94 -8.13
C TYR A 66 -22.92 6.09 -9.56
N MET A 67 -21.87 6.89 -9.77
CA MET A 67 -21.25 7.06 -11.09
C MET A 67 -20.68 5.75 -11.65
N LEU A 68 -19.97 4.97 -10.82
CA LEU A 68 -19.41 3.68 -11.19
C LEU A 68 -20.49 2.64 -11.54
N ALA A 69 -21.66 2.71 -10.91
CA ALA A 69 -22.77 1.80 -11.17
C ALA A 69 -23.53 2.14 -12.48
N HIS A 70 -23.70 3.42 -12.79
CA HIS A 70 -24.57 3.86 -13.89
C HIS A 70 -23.82 4.13 -15.20
N ASP A 71 -22.51 4.42 -15.14
CA ASP A 71 -21.71 4.76 -16.31
C ASP A 71 -20.57 3.76 -16.49
N ALA A 72 -20.80 2.77 -17.36
CA ALA A 72 -19.82 1.71 -17.64
C ALA A 72 -18.51 2.25 -18.23
N GLN A 73 -18.56 3.32 -19.03
CA GLN A 73 -17.37 3.92 -19.63
C GLN A 73 -16.54 4.66 -18.58
N TYR A 74 -17.21 5.43 -17.71
CA TYR A 74 -16.54 6.10 -16.59
C TYR A 74 -15.83 5.08 -15.70
N ARG A 75 -16.54 4.01 -15.33
CA ARG A 75 -16.01 2.94 -14.50
C ARG A 75 -14.76 2.31 -15.08
N GLN A 76 -14.79 1.93 -16.36
CA GLN A 76 -13.62 1.35 -17.02
C GLN A 76 -12.44 2.32 -16.98
N LEU A 77 -12.68 3.57 -17.38
CA LEU A 77 -11.63 4.58 -17.43
C LEU A 77 -11.03 4.88 -16.04
N TYR A 78 -11.86 4.91 -15.00
CA TYR A 78 -11.42 5.10 -13.63
C TYR A 78 -10.47 3.98 -13.18
N PHE A 79 -10.86 2.72 -13.35
CA PHE A 79 -10.02 1.57 -12.98
C PHE A 79 -8.78 1.44 -13.85
N ASP A 80 -8.87 1.75 -15.15
CA ASP A 80 -7.71 1.76 -16.04
C ASP A 80 -6.69 2.81 -15.60
N THR A 81 -7.16 4.00 -15.18
CA THR A 81 -6.29 5.06 -14.66
C THR A 81 -5.69 4.67 -13.31
N GLU A 82 -6.47 4.09 -12.41
CA GLU A 82 -5.97 3.60 -11.11
C GLU A 82 -4.91 2.51 -11.30
N SER A 83 -5.15 1.55 -12.18
CA SER A 83 -4.19 0.47 -12.49
C SER A 83 -2.88 1.02 -13.06
N LYS A 84 -2.96 1.98 -13.99
CA LYS A 84 -1.77 2.65 -14.55
C LYS A 84 -1.00 3.46 -13.51
N LEU A 85 -1.71 4.07 -12.56
CA LEU A 85 -1.11 4.84 -11.48
C LEU A 85 -0.38 3.93 -10.50
N GLU A 86 -0.98 2.80 -10.13
CA GLU A 86 -0.35 1.76 -9.31
C GLU A 86 0.88 1.15 -9.99
N GLU A 87 0.79 0.87 -11.29
CA GLU A 87 1.94 0.40 -12.08
C GLU A 87 3.07 1.43 -12.10
N ALA A 88 2.76 2.70 -12.36
CA ALA A 88 3.75 3.78 -12.36
C ALA A 88 4.37 3.99 -10.97
N GLU A 89 3.56 3.93 -9.90
CA GLU A 89 4.03 3.99 -8.50
C GLU A 89 5.02 2.85 -8.21
N SER A 90 4.65 1.62 -8.56
CA SER A 90 5.53 0.45 -8.36
C SER A 90 6.85 0.58 -9.12
N GLN A 91 6.82 1.04 -10.37
CA GLN A 91 8.03 1.25 -11.18
C GLN A 91 8.93 2.35 -10.60
N VAL A 92 8.33 3.43 -10.10
CA VAL A 92 9.05 4.52 -9.43
C VAL A 92 9.73 4.02 -8.16
N ASP A 93 9.00 3.30 -7.30
CA ASP A 93 9.54 2.79 -6.04
C ASP A 93 10.68 1.81 -6.28
N GLU A 94 10.55 0.92 -7.26
CA GLU A 94 11.59 -0.02 -7.67
C GLU A 94 12.82 0.69 -8.23
N ALA A 95 12.65 1.63 -9.16
CA ALA A 95 13.76 2.38 -9.73
C ALA A 95 14.50 3.21 -8.67
N LEU A 96 13.77 3.86 -7.75
CA LEU A 96 14.37 4.62 -6.64
C LEU A 96 15.16 3.71 -5.69
N LEU A 97 14.66 2.50 -5.42
CA LEU A 97 15.38 1.51 -4.62
C LEU A 97 16.69 1.09 -5.30
N ASN A 98 16.63 0.72 -6.59
CA ASN A 98 17.79 0.30 -7.38
C ASN A 98 18.86 1.41 -7.47
N ILE A 99 18.44 2.64 -7.80
CA ILE A 99 19.35 3.78 -7.87
C ILE A 99 19.98 4.07 -6.50
N SER A 100 19.20 3.99 -5.42
CA SER A 100 19.73 4.22 -4.07
C SER A 100 20.79 3.18 -3.70
N GLN A 101 20.55 1.91 -4.04
CA GLN A 101 21.52 0.84 -3.84
C GLN A 101 22.79 1.06 -4.66
N GLU A 102 22.68 1.34 -5.97
CA GLU A 102 23.84 1.65 -6.82
C GLU A 102 24.64 2.86 -6.30
N LEU A 103 23.96 3.90 -5.84
CA LEU A 103 24.60 5.09 -5.27
C LEU A 103 25.39 4.75 -4.00
N ASP A 104 24.88 3.87 -3.14
CA ASP A 104 25.56 3.48 -1.92
C ASP A 104 26.77 2.58 -2.22
N ASP A 105 26.66 1.67 -3.19
CA ASP A 105 27.79 0.87 -3.67
C ASP A 105 28.90 1.73 -4.27
N ILE A 106 28.55 2.72 -5.12
CA ILE A 106 29.53 3.63 -5.71
C ILE A 106 30.18 4.52 -4.63
N LYS A 107 29.42 4.99 -3.64
CA LYS A 107 30.00 5.74 -2.50
C LYS A 107 31.00 4.88 -1.74
N LEU A 108 30.68 3.61 -1.47
CA LEU A 108 31.59 2.69 -0.79
C LEU A 108 32.86 2.43 -1.62
N GLN A 109 32.74 2.28 -2.94
CA GLN A 109 33.89 2.14 -3.83
C GLN A 109 34.78 3.39 -3.84
N LEU A 110 34.17 4.59 -3.82
CA LEU A 110 34.89 5.86 -3.74
C LEU A 110 35.58 6.06 -2.39
N GLU A 111 34.95 5.65 -1.29
CA GLU A 111 35.55 5.70 0.06
C GLU A 111 36.75 4.74 0.17
N ASN A 112 36.60 3.52 -0.34
CA ASN A 112 37.64 2.49 -0.32
C ASN A 112 38.58 2.56 -1.54
N ALA A 113 38.57 3.65 -2.30
CA ALA A 113 39.29 3.73 -3.58
C ALA A 113 40.81 3.56 -3.43
N ASP A 114 41.38 4.01 -2.31
CA ASP A 114 42.80 3.86 -2.00
C ASP A 114 43.14 2.40 -1.64
N GLU A 115 42.26 1.71 -0.93
CA GLU A 115 42.43 0.30 -0.55
C GLU A 115 42.24 -0.65 -1.73
N LEU A 116 41.28 -0.35 -2.61
CA LEU A 116 41.00 -1.10 -3.83
C LEU A 116 42.03 -0.86 -4.94
N GLY A 117 42.95 0.11 -4.76
CA GLY A 117 43.97 0.45 -5.74
C GLY A 117 43.39 1.00 -7.05
N LEU A 118 42.22 1.64 -6.99
CA LEU A 118 41.55 2.22 -8.15
C LEU A 118 42.41 3.33 -8.74
N SER A 119 42.58 3.28 -10.07
CA SER A 119 43.23 4.34 -10.82
C SER A 119 42.45 5.65 -10.74
N GLU A 120 43.13 6.78 -10.97
CA GLU A 120 42.45 8.09 -10.97
C GLU A 120 41.39 8.18 -12.09
N GLU A 121 41.63 7.51 -13.22
CA GLU A 121 40.66 7.44 -14.33
C GLU A 121 39.36 6.72 -13.89
N GLU A 122 39.47 5.59 -13.18
CA GLU A 122 38.31 4.88 -12.64
C GLU A 122 37.56 5.71 -11.59
N ARG A 123 38.26 6.47 -10.75
CA ARG A 123 37.64 7.38 -9.77
C ARG A 123 36.84 8.49 -10.44
N ILE A 124 37.35 9.05 -11.53
CA ILE A 124 36.65 10.06 -12.32
C ILE A 124 35.37 9.46 -12.91
N GLU A 125 35.44 8.25 -13.46
CA GLU A 125 34.27 7.58 -14.03
C GLU A 125 33.22 7.23 -12.96
N LEU A 126 33.63 6.75 -11.79
CA LEU A 126 32.73 6.50 -10.66
C LEU A 126 32.02 7.78 -10.19
N ARG A 127 32.73 8.91 -10.11
CA ARG A 127 32.12 10.21 -9.77
C ARG A 127 31.11 10.63 -10.84
N ARG A 128 31.45 10.47 -12.12
CA ARG A 128 30.54 10.79 -13.23
C ARG A 128 29.30 9.91 -13.20
N ARG A 129 29.45 8.60 -12.97
CA ARG A 129 28.32 7.67 -12.84
C ARG A 129 27.44 8.03 -11.64
N LYS A 130 28.04 8.41 -10.51
CA LYS A 130 27.31 8.88 -9.34
C LYS A 130 26.47 10.12 -9.65
N GLU A 131 27.05 11.13 -10.29
CA GLU A 131 26.33 12.37 -10.66
C GLU A 131 25.17 12.08 -11.64
N GLU A 132 25.37 11.15 -12.58
CA GLU A 132 24.32 10.69 -13.49
C GLU A 132 23.16 10.03 -12.73
N LEU A 133 23.46 9.11 -11.80
CA LEU A 133 22.46 8.45 -10.97
C LEU A 133 21.71 9.43 -10.06
N GLU A 134 22.41 10.41 -9.48
CA GLU A 134 21.77 11.48 -8.69
C GLU A 134 20.80 12.31 -9.54
N ARG A 135 21.15 12.61 -10.80
CA ARG A 135 20.25 13.29 -11.74
C ARG A 135 19.02 12.44 -12.08
N GLN A 136 19.21 11.16 -12.38
CA GLN A 136 18.11 10.23 -12.68
C GLN A 136 17.16 10.10 -11.48
N ARG A 137 17.72 9.96 -10.28
CA ARG A 137 16.93 9.94 -9.05
C ARG A 137 16.08 11.20 -8.90
N GLN A 138 16.67 12.37 -9.11
CA GLN A 138 15.94 13.65 -9.00
C GLN A 138 14.80 13.75 -10.02
N GLU A 139 15.03 13.30 -11.25
CA GLU A 139 14.01 13.28 -12.32
C GLU A 139 12.82 12.38 -11.93
N ILE A 140 13.11 11.19 -11.38
CA ILE A 140 12.07 10.25 -10.93
C ILE A 140 11.30 10.80 -9.72
N GLU A 141 11.99 11.41 -8.74
CA GLU A 141 11.35 12.07 -7.59
C GLU A 141 10.45 13.24 -8.04
N GLU A 142 10.86 13.98 -9.07
CA GLU A 142 10.06 15.06 -9.64
C GLU A 142 8.81 14.52 -10.34
N TYR A 143 8.92 13.43 -11.11
CA TYR A 143 7.79 12.76 -11.72
C TYR A 143 6.78 12.26 -10.68
N GLN A 144 7.27 11.59 -9.62
CA GLN A 144 6.42 11.10 -8.52
C GLN A 144 5.61 12.24 -7.90
N ARG A 145 6.26 13.34 -7.54
CA ARG A 145 5.61 14.48 -6.89
C ARG A 145 4.67 15.25 -7.81
N ASN A 146 5.10 15.53 -9.04
CA ASN A 146 4.39 16.43 -9.94
C ASN A 146 3.29 15.74 -10.75
N VAL A 147 3.40 14.43 -10.98
CA VAL A 147 2.46 13.66 -11.80
C VAL A 147 1.64 12.72 -10.92
N ILE A 148 2.29 11.76 -10.27
CA ILE A 148 1.62 10.68 -9.54
C ILE A 148 0.86 11.23 -8.33
N GLU A 149 1.55 11.92 -7.42
CA GLU A 149 0.94 12.47 -6.20
C GLU A 149 -0.16 13.49 -6.53
N HIS A 150 0.04 14.28 -7.60
CA HIS A 150 -0.97 15.23 -8.06
C HIS A 150 -2.26 14.51 -8.51
N ILE A 151 -2.14 13.44 -9.30
CA ILE A 151 -3.28 12.63 -9.73
C ILE A 151 -3.94 11.95 -8.53
N ARG A 152 -3.17 11.33 -7.62
CA ARG A 152 -3.70 10.71 -6.38
C ARG A 152 -4.48 11.71 -5.54
N TYR A 153 -3.92 12.90 -5.34
CA TYR A 153 -4.59 13.97 -4.60
C TYR A 153 -5.93 14.34 -5.23
N ARG A 154 -5.96 14.48 -6.56
CA ARG A 154 -7.15 14.87 -7.31
C ARG A 154 -8.20 13.74 -7.42
N MET A 155 -7.78 12.48 -7.55
CA MET A 155 -8.68 11.31 -7.53
C MET A 155 -9.36 11.13 -6.16
N ASN A 156 -8.68 11.55 -5.09
CA ASN A 156 -9.19 11.49 -3.72
C ASN A 156 -9.91 12.77 -3.28
N ASP A 157 -10.15 13.72 -4.19
CA ASP A 157 -10.85 14.97 -3.90
C ASP A 157 -12.35 14.71 -3.68
N LYS A 158 -12.73 14.70 -2.40
CA LYS A 158 -14.08 14.37 -1.94
C LYS A 158 -15.15 15.34 -2.43
N ASP A 159 -14.78 16.60 -2.64
CA ASP A 159 -15.74 17.65 -2.98
C ASP A 159 -15.96 17.75 -4.51
N ASN A 160 -15.07 17.16 -5.31
CA ASN A 160 -15.12 17.26 -6.76
C ASN A 160 -14.59 15.97 -7.41
N PRO A 161 -15.42 14.95 -7.70
CA PRO A 161 -14.95 13.72 -8.32
C PRO A 161 -14.34 14.01 -9.70
N PRO A 162 -13.40 13.19 -10.17
CA PRO A 162 -12.76 13.41 -11.46
C PRO A 162 -13.76 13.22 -12.61
N THR A 163 -13.68 14.07 -13.63
CA THR A 163 -14.46 13.91 -14.87
C THR A 163 -13.83 12.87 -15.80
N LYS A 164 -14.58 12.43 -16.83
CA LYS A 164 -14.05 11.49 -17.84
C LYS A 164 -12.86 12.09 -18.60
N GLU A 165 -12.97 13.35 -18.97
CA GLU A 165 -11.95 14.08 -19.72
C GLU A 165 -10.68 14.25 -18.89
N GLU A 166 -10.82 14.54 -17.58
CA GLU A 166 -9.70 14.59 -16.63
C GLU A 166 -9.00 13.23 -16.55
N LEU A 167 -9.75 12.13 -16.39
CA LEU A 167 -9.18 10.79 -16.33
C LEU A 167 -8.39 10.43 -17.60
N GLN A 168 -8.90 10.76 -18.79
CA GLN A 168 -8.18 10.54 -20.06
C GLN A 168 -6.91 11.38 -20.12
N GLN A 169 -6.99 12.65 -19.74
CA GLN A 169 -5.83 13.54 -19.69
C GLN A 169 -4.75 12.99 -18.75
N TRP A 170 -5.12 12.41 -17.62
CA TRP A 170 -4.16 11.81 -16.69
C TRP A 170 -3.49 10.56 -17.25
N GLN A 171 -4.21 9.70 -17.98
CA GLN A 171 -3.58 8.56 -18.65
C GLN A 171 -2.50 9.01 -19.65
N HIS A 172 -2.79 10.08 -20.41
CA HIS A 172 -1.80 10.70 -21.28
C HIS A 172 -0.64 11.29 -20.49
N MET A 173 -0.93 12.05 -19.43
CA MET A 173 0.11 12.68 -18.61
C MET A 173 1.05 11.67 -17.94
N ILE A 174 0.52 10.54 -17.45
CA ILE A 174 1.33 9.44 -16.88
C ILE A 174 2.30 8.91 -17.94
N SER A 175 1.81 8.66 -19.15
CA SER A 175 2.60 8.07 -20.24
C SER A 175 3.61 9.05 -20.83
N ASP A 176 3.19 10.30 -21.09
CA ASP A 176 3.98 11.32 -21.78
C ASP A 176 5.10 11.89 -20.91
N LYS A 177 4.87 11.97 -19.59
CA LYS A 177 5.85 12.50 -18.63
C LYS A 177 6.70 11.42 -17.97
N MET A 178 6.49 10.15 -18.31
CA MET A 178 7.29 9.05 -17.75
C MET A 178 8.75 9.24 -18.17
N PRO A 179 9.69 9.43 -17.22
CA PRO A 179 11.09 9.65 -17.56
C PRO A 179 11.71 8.40 -18.19
N GLU A 180 12.62 8.61 -19.16
CA GLU A 180 13.28 7.51 -19.86
C GLU A 180 14.11 6.63 -18.91
N SER A 181 14.58 7.21 -17.81
CA SER A 181 15.33 6.52 -16.74
C SER A 181 14.51 5.44 -16.02
N LEU A 182 13.17 5.45 -16.07
CA LEU A 182 12.37 4.34 -15.53
C LEU A 182 12.42 3.09 -16.41
N ASN A 183 12.49 3.25 -17.73
CA ASN A 183 12.45 2.13 -18.67
C ASN A 183 13.68 1.22 -18.56
N THR A 184 14.81 1.75 -18.10
CA THR A 184 16.06 0.97 -17.97
C THR A 184 16.00 -0.07 -16.86
N TYR A 185 15.25 0.18 -15.78
CA TYR A 185 15.23 -0.74 -14.63
C TYR A 185 14.21 -1.88 -14.79
N ASN A 186 13.18 -1.70 -15.63
CA ASN A 186 12.19 -2.74 -15.89
C ASN A 186 12.73 -3.90 -16.75
N THR A 187 13.73 -3.67 -17.61
CA THR A 187 14.21 -4.70 -18.55
C THR A 187 15.09 -5.76 -17.91
N ASP A 188 15.72 -5.45 -16.78
CA ASP A 188 16.75 -6.33 -16.20
C ASP A 188 16.16 -7.44 -15.32
N ILE A 189 14.94 -7.25 -14.81
CA ILE A 189 14.24 -8.24 -13.97
C ILE A 189 13.80 -9.45 -14.80
N ASP A 190 13.24 -9.20 -15.99
CA ASP A 190 12.80 -10.28 -16.89
C ASP A 190 13.98 -11.06 -17.48
N ALA A 191 15.15 -10.45 -17.59
CA ALA A 191 16.36 -11.10 -18.08
C ALA A 191 17.09 -11.92 -16.98
N ALA A 192 16.97 -11.51 -15.71
CA ALA A 192 17.71 -12.10 -14.59
C ALA A 192 16.97 -13.25 -13.87
N ILE A 193 15.72 -13.56 -14.23
CA ILE A 193 15.08 -14.83 -13.83
C ILE A 193 15.48 -15.87 -14.88
N PRO A 194 16.54 -16.68 -14.67
CA PRO A 194 16.77 -17.84 -15.51
C PRO A 194 15.49 -18.67 -15.41
N SER A 195 14.80 -18.81 -16.54
CA SER A 195 13.59 -19.61 -16.67
C SER A 195 13.80 -20.95 -15.96
N VAL A 196 13.26 -21.08 -14.76
CA VAL A 196 13.40 -22.27 -13.90
C VAL A 196 12.71 -23.50 -14.54
N SER A 197 12.05 -23.31 -15.69
CA SER A 197 11.41 -24.36 -16.46
C SER A 197 12.37 -25.29 -17.23
N GLU A 198 13.68 -25.01 -17.31
CA GLU A 198 14.60 -25.78 -18.20
C GLU A 198 15.66 -26.64 -17.49
N GLN A 199 15.54 -26.94 -16.18
CA GLN A 199 16.49 -27.82 -15.47
C GLN A 199 15.91 -29.02 -14.71
N VAL A 200 14.65 -29.41 -14.95
CA VAL A 200 14.11 -30.70 -14.46
C VAL A 200 13.93 -31.72 -15.59
N HIS A 201 14.94 -31.85 -16.45
CA HIS A 201 15.17 -33.06 -17.27
C HIS A 201 16.48 -33.76 -16.88
N GLY A 202 16.89 -33.61 -15.61
CA GLY A 202 17.80 -34.52 -14.95
C GLY A 202 17.17 -35.91 -14.89
N LYS A 203 17.64 -36.78 -15.79
CA LYS A 203 17.45 -38.23 -15.80
C LYS A 203 17.67 -38.79 -14.40
N THR A 204 16.62 -38.83 -13.59
CA THR A 204 16.61 -39.66 -12.41
C THR A 204 16.21 -41.03 -12.91
N GLU A 205 17.18 -41.92 -13.06
CA GLU A 205 16.91 -43.35 -13.16
C GLU A 205 16.15 -43.75 -11.89
N LEU A 206 14.83 -43.74 -12.00
CA LEU A 206 13.90 -44.29 -11.03
C LEU A 206 14.17 -45.79 -10.95
N SER A 207 15.03 -46.19 -10.02
CA SER A 207 15.04 -47.55 -9.53
C SER A 207 13.62 -47.84 -9.02
N SER A 208 13.02 -48.86 -9.60
CA SER A 208 11.68 -49.36 -9.34
C SER A 208 11.47 -49.66 -7.86
N VAL A 209 10.98 -48.68 -7.09
CA VAL A 209 10.32 -48.96 -5.82
C VAL A 209 8.86 -49.22 -6.16
N LYS A 210 8.47 -50.49 -6.09
CA LYS A 210 7.08 -50.93 -6.09
C LYS A 210 6.39 -50.31 -4.87
N LEU A 211 5.80 -49.13 -5.05
CA LEU A 211 4.81 -48.61 -4.11
C LEU A 211 3.47 -49.26 -4.46
N CYS A 212 2.91 -49.94 -3.48
CA CYS A 212 1.69 -50.71 -3.58
C CYS A 212 0.50 -49.87 -4.06
N ASP A 213 -0.25 -50.47 -4.98
CA ASP A 213 -1.59 -50.12 -5.39
C ASP A 213 -2.55 -50.20 -4.20
N GLU A 214 -2.68 -49.14 -3.41
CA GLU A 214 -3.76 -49.06 -2.42
C GLU A 214 -4.01 -47.63 -1.91
N PHE A 215 -4.37 -46.70 -2.79
CA PHE A 215 -5.14 -45.53 -2.34
C PHE A 215 -6.24 -45.18 -3.32
N CYS A 216 -7.46 -45.26 -2.79
CA CYS A 216 -8.71 -45.33 -3.48
C CYS A 216 -9.02 -44.08 -4.32
N ALA A 217 -9.71 -44.34 -5.43
CA ALA A 217 -10.48 -43.37 -6.19
C ALA A 217 -11.44 -42.58 -5.28
N ALA A 218 -11.06 -41.36 -4.93
CA ALA A 218 -12.00 -40.36 -4.44
C ALA A 218 -12.55 -39.61 -5.65
N LYS A 219 -13.67 -40.12 -6.19
CA LYS A 219 -14.53 -39.37 -7.10
C LYS A 219 -15.00 -38.13 -6.36
N ASN A 220 -14.54 -36.96 -6.80
CA ASN A 220 -15.01 -35.67 -6.31
C ASN A 220 -16.34 -35.35 -7.01
N GLU A 221 -17.42 -36.01 -6.57
CA GLU A 221 -18.80 -35.64 -6.90
C GLU A 221 -19.20 -34.47 -6.00
N SER A 222 -18.85 -33.26 -6.42
CA SER A 222 -19.40 -32.03 -5.85
C SER A 222 -20.91 -32.00 -6.10
N GLN A 223 -21.70 -32.41 -5.11
CA GLN A 223 -23.15 -32.26 -5.16
C GLN A 223 -23.54 -30.77 -5.10
N PRO A 224 -24.58 -30.35 -5.85
CA PRO A 224 -25.11 -29.00 -5.75
C PRO A 224 -25.68 -28.76 -4.34
N ILE A 225 -25.22 -27.69 -3.70
CA ILE A 225 -25.72 -27.23 -2.41
C ILE A 225 -27.14 -26.70 -2.63
N VAL A 226 -28.14 -27.55 -2.40
CA VAL A 226 -29.55 -27.14 -2.36
C VAL A 226 -29.77 -26.37 -1.05
N TYR A 227 -29.81 -25.04 -1.14
CA TYR A 227 -30.21 -24.19 -0.04
C TYR A 227 -31.67 -24.49 0.32
N LYS A 228 -31.90 -25.13 1.47
CA LYS A 228 -33.22 -25.16 2.09
C LYS A 228 -33.48 -23.77 2.71
N PRO A 229 -34.59 -23.10 2.37
CA PRO A 229 -34.98 -21.88 3.06
C PRO A 229 -35.15 -22.19 4.54
N LYS A 230 -34.49 -21.40 5.40
CA LYS A 230 -34.69 -21.45 6.84
C LYS A 230 -36.13 -21.06 7.14
N ASP A 231 -36.77 -21.87 7.96
CA ASP A 231 -38.13 -21.69 8.44
C ASP A 231 -38.39 -20.22 8.83
N GLU A 232 -39.41 -19.63 8.20
CA GLU A 232 -39.89 -18.29 8.52
C GLU A 232 -40.38 -18.26 9.98
N PRO A 233 -40.01 -17.25 10.78
CA PRO A 233 -40.56 -17.10 12.11
C PRO A 233 -42.05 -16.73 12.00
N ASP A 234 -42.90 -17.57 12.59
CA ASP A 234 -44.34 -17.34 12.73
C ASP A 234 -44.62 -15.98 13.38
N PHE A 235 -45.03 -15.00 12.57
CA PHE A 235 -45.57 -13.74 13.04
C PHE A 235 -47.01 -13.96 13.51
N THR A 236 -47.20 -14.26 14.80
CA THR A 236 -48.52 -14.18 15.42
C THR A 236 -48.92 -12.70 15.59
N PRO A 237 -50.05 -12.25 15.02
CA PRO A 237 -50.53 -10.88 15.20
C PRO A 237 -51.03 -10.68 16.63
N LEU A 238 -50.38 -9.77 17.37
CA LEU A 238 -50.86 -9.25 18.65
C LEU A 238 -52.17 -8.49 18.43
N SER A 239 -53.28 -9.18 18.68
CA SER A 239 -54.60 -8.57 18.80
C SER A 239 -54.90 -8.37 20.29
N GLY A 240 -54.98 -7.12 20.73
CA GLY A 240 -55.69 -6.73 21.95
C GLY A 240 -54.82 -6.12 23.05
N LEU A 241 -54.89 -4.79 23.16
CA LEU A 241 -55.46 -4.05 24.31
C LEU A 241 -55.50 -2.55 24.00
#